data_AF-A0A382JWH8-F1
#
_entry.id   AF-A0A382JWH8-F1
#
_cell.length_a   1.000
_cell.length_b   1.000
_cell.length_c   1.000
_cell.angle_alpha   90.00
_cell.angle_beta   90.00
_cell.angle_gamma   90.00
#
_symmetry.space_group_name_H-M   'P 1'
#
loop_
_entity.id
_entity.type
_entity.pdbx_description
1 polymer ?
#
loop_
_entity_poly.entity_id
_entity_poly.type
_entity_poly.pdbx_seq_one_letter_code
_entity_poly.pdbx_strand_id
1 'polypeptide(L)'
;MIKQISICFPFFLSVLFGWGKTGHRIVGYIAEQFLTENAKHGITSILGHTSLSMVSTWADEIKSDPEWNHAYDWHWTTIPDGEQFEAGKRSGQAVEKIVEFLNLIENKHGTQLENKIAVKFLVHLVGDLHQPLHVGNGTDRGGNDVNVKWFGKSTKLHAIWDTELIDHQKLSYTEYGNYLLLGITDKQRLEWINADIFDVISESQDLRSQTYDYDNNNLKWDYFYKNKELLELRLLQGGIRLAGMLNKCFVK
;
A
#
# COMPACT_ATOMS: atom_id res chain seq x y z
N MET A 1 23.52 26.87 -42.36
CA MET A 1 22.28 26.64 -41.57
C MET A 1 22.39 25.30 -40.89
N ILE A 2 22.73 25.28 -39.59
CA ILE A 2 22.85 24.05 -38.80
C ILE A 2 21.45 23.72 -38.27
N LYS A 3 20.89 22.59 -38.69
CA LYS A 3 19.62 22.07 -38.16
C LYS A 3 19.86 21.58 -36.73
N GLN A 4 19.25 22.24 -35.76
CA GLN A 4 19.16 21.72 -34.39
C GLN A 4 18.28 20.47 -34.40
N ILE A 5 18.86 19.33 -34.03
CA ILE A 5 18.13 18.10 -33.73
C ILE A 5 17.74 18.20 -32.27
N SER A 6 16.46 18.47 -32.00
CA SER A 6 15.89 18.38 -30.66
C SER A 6 15.81 16.90 -30.26
N ILE A 7 16.70 16.49 -29.37
CA ILE A 7 16.65 15.18 -28.72
C ILE A 7 15.59 15.27 -27.62
N CYS A 8 14.43 14.66 -27.85
CA CYS A 8 13.39 14.50 -26.85
C CYS A 8 13.82 13.38 -25.90
N PHE A 9 14.24 13.71 -24.68
CA PHE A 9 14.43 12.71 -23.63
C PHE A 9 13.04 12.26 -23.14
N PRO A 10 12.66 10.98 -23.25
CA PRO A 10 11.46 10.51 -22.61
C PRO A 10 11.67 10.63 -21.09
N PHE A 11 10.90 11.53 -20.46
CA PHE A 11 10.76 11.54 -19.02
C PHE A 11 10.02 10.25 -18.66
N PHE A 12 10.75 9.23 -18.21
CA PHE A 12 10.12 8.11 -17.51
C PHE A 12 9.56 8.69 -16.21
N LEU A 13 8.26 8.98 -16.20
CA LEU A 13 7.49 9.08 -14.97
C LEU A 13 7.67 7.72 -14.26
N SER A 14 8.45 7.71 -13.19
CA SER A 14 8.41 6.63 -12.22
C SER A 14 6.98 6.55 -11.71
N VAL A 15 6.24 5.55 -12.20
CA VAL A 15 4.88 5.27 -11.75
C VAL A 15 4.97 5.00 -10.26
N LEU A 16 4.27 5.84 -9.49
CA LEU A 16 4.21 5.81 -8.04
C LEU A 16 3.44 4.54 -7.67
N PHE A 17 4.14 3.57 -7.12
CA PHE A 17 3.54 2.34 -6.63
C PHE A 17 3.45 2.45 -5.11
N GLY A 18 2.47 1.76 -4.54
CA GLY A 18 2.43 1.42 -3.12
C GLY A 18 3.69 0.77 -2.60
N TRP A 19 3.51 -0.12 -1.63
CA TRP A 19 4.39 -1.28 -1.57
C TRP A 19 4.69 -1.79 -3.01
N GLY A 20 5.93 -2.12 -3.31
CA GLY A 20 6.25 -2.77 -4.56
C GLY A 20 5.47 -4.08 -4.70
N LYS A 21 5.49 -4.68 -5.89
CA LYS A 21 4.69 -5.90 -6.20
C LYS A 21 4.79 -6.98 -5.11
N THR A 22 5.97 -7.18 -4.55
CA THR A 22 6.20 -8.15 -3.46
C THR A 22 5.42 -7.78 -2.20
N GLY A 23 5.48 -6.52 -1.74
CA GLY A 23 4.78 -6.09 -0.53
C GLY A 23 3.26 -6.14 -0.66
N HIS A 24 2.68 -5.72 -1.79
CA HIS A 24 1.25 -5.89 -2.05
C HIS A 24 0.80 -7.35 -2.02
N ARG A 25 1.61 -8.24 -2.61
CA ARG A 25 1.32 -9.68 -2.58
C ARG A 25 1.43 -10.26 -1.17
N ILE A 26 2.35 -9.78 -0.34
CA ILE A 26 2.45 -10.15 1.08
C ILE A 26 1.18 -9.73 1.83
N VAL A 27 0.75 -8.47 1.69
CA VAL A 27 -0.48 -7.95 2.30
C VAL A 27 -1.69 -8.79 1.89
N GLY A 28 -1.87 -9.01 0.58
CA GLY A 28 -2.96 -9.85 0.07
C GLY A 28 -2.90 -11.29 0.58
N TYR A 29 -1.72 -11.90 0.61
CA TYR A 29 -1.53 -13.27 1.10
C TYR A 29 -1.87 -13.42 2.58
N ILE A 30 -1.41 -12.48 3.42
CA ILE A 30 -1.71 -12.46 4.86
C ILE A 30 -3.21 -12.26 5.07
N ALA A 31 -3.85 -11.37 4.30
CA ALA A 31 -5.29 -11.14 4.42
C ALA A 31 -6.11 -12.42 4.20
N GLU A 32 -5.73 -13.23 3.21
CA GLU A 32 -6.41 -14.50 2.91
C GLU A 32 -6.41 -15.49 4.08
N GLN A 33 -5.39 -15.43 4.96
CA GLN A 33 -5.30 -16.31 6.13
C GLN A 33 -6.31 -15.97 7.21
N PHE A 34 -6.86 -14.75 7.21
CA PHE A 34 -7.74 -14.23 8.25
C PHE A 34 -9.16 -13.90 7.77
N LEU A 35 -9.49 -14.27 6.53
CA LEU A 35 -10.87 -14.16 6.03
C LEU A 35 -11.77 -15.18 6.74
N THR A 36 -12.97 -14.73 7.12
CA THR A 36 -14.08 -15.61 7.53
C THR A 36 -14.61 -16.40 6.33
N GLU A 37 -15.30 -17.50 6.58
CA GLU A 37 -15.86 -18.33 5.50
C GLU A 37 -16.86 -17.57 4.61
N ASN A 38 -17.66 -16.66 5.20
CA ASN A 38 -18.56 -15.80 4.41
C ASN A 38 -17.77 -14.85 3.49
N ALA A 39 -16.72 -14.22 4.02
CA ALA A 39 -15.88 -13.31 3.24
C ALA A 39 -15.13 -14.06 2.13
N LYS A 40 -14.59 -15.26 2.42
CA LYS A 40 -13.98 -16.13 1.39
C LYS A 40 -14.97 -16.41 0.26
N HIS A 41 -16.18 -16.88 0.57
CA HIS A 41 -17.19 -17.14 -0.45
C HIS A 41 -17.61 -15.89 -1.24
N GLY A 42 -17.79 -14.75 -0.56
CA GLY A 42 -18.15 -13.49 -1.20
C GLY A 42 -17.07 -13.00 -2.16
N ILE A 43 -15.82 -13.00 -1.70
CA ILE A 43 -14.65 -12.62 -2.49
C ILE A 43 -14.47 -13.56 -3.68
N THR A 44 -14.55 -14.89 -3.47
CA THR A 44 -14.47 -15.86 -4.58
C THR A 44 -15.58 -15.65 -5.60
N SER A 45 -16.80 -15.33 -5.17
CA SER A 45 -17.92 -15.02 -6.07
C SER A 45 -17.67 -13.74 -6.89
N ILE A 46 -16.98 -12.74 -6.31
CA ILE A 46 -16.66 -11.48 -7.00
C ILE A 46 -15.47 -11.66 -7.96
N LEU A 47 -14.39 -12.25 -7.49
CA LEU A 47 -13.10 -12.30 -8.16
C LEU A 47 -12.98 -13.49 -9.14
N GLY A 48 -13.68 -14.60 -8.86
CA GLY A 48 -13.54 -15.86 -9.61
C GLY A 48 -12.24 -16.58 -9.25
N HIS A 49 -11.55 -17.12 -10.27
CA HIS A 49 -10.28 -17.83 -10.11
C HIS A 49 -9.10 -16.86 -9.96
N THR A 50 -9.08 -16.06 -8.89
CA THR A 50 -7.91 -15.25 -8.51
C THR A 50 -7.89 -15.02 -7.01
N SER A 51 -6.69 -14.83 -6.45
CA SER A 51 -6.43 -14.58 -5.03
C SER A 51 -6.30 -13.09 -4.74
N LEU A 52 -6.47 -12.68 -3.47
CA LEU A 52 -6.19 -11.30 -3.05
C LEU A 52 -4.73 -10.93 -3.36
N SER A 53 -3.80 -11.83 -3.07
CA SER A 53 -2.39 -11.68 -3.44
C SER A 53 -2.20 -11.40 -4.94
N MET A 54 -2.89 -12.08 -5.84
CA MET A 54 -2.73 -11.89 -7.29
C MET A 54 -3.38 -10.59 -7.80
N VAL A 55 -4.48 -10.15 -7.21
CA VAL A 55 -5.11 -8.87 -7.61
C VAL A 55 -4.50 -7.64 -6.94
N SER A 56 -3.67 -7.84 -5.91
CA SER A 56 -3.09 -6.76 -5.11
C SER A 56 -2.25 -5.77 -5.89
N THR A 57 -1.74 -6.12 -7.09
CA THR A 57 -0.93 -5.22 -7.93
C THR A 57 -1.75 -4.54 -9.04
N TRP A 58 -3.03 -4.89 -9.18
CA TRP A 58 -3.83 -4.48 -10.34
C TRP A 58 -4.05 -2.96 -10.40
N ALA A 59 -4.25 -2.29 -9.26
CA ALA A 59 -4.50 -0.84 -9.25
C ALA A 59 -3.28 -0.03 -9.73
N ASP A 60 -2.08 -0.57 -9.54
CA ASP A 60 -0.85 0.01 -10.10
C ASP A 60 -0.67 -0.29 -11.58
N GLU A 61 -1.07 -1.49 -12.01
CA GLU A 61 -1.03 -1.88 -13.42
C GLU A 61 -2.01 -1.06 -14.26
N ILE A 62 -3.22 -0.82 -13.74
CA ILE A 62 -4.30 -0.12 -14.45
C ILE A 62 -4.00 1.37 -14.68
N LYS A 63 -3.07 1.99 -13.93
CA LYS A 63 -2.56 3.34 -14.22
C LYS A 63 -1.98 3.49 -15.63
N SER A 64 -1.57 2.38 -16.25
CA SER A 64 -1.06 2.38 -17.63
C SER A 64 -2.17 2.55 -18.67
N ASP A 65 -3.43 2.39 -18.28
CA ASP A 65 -4.61 2.59 -19.11
C ASP A 65 -5.07 4.06 -19.03
N PRO A 66 -5.06 4.83 -20.14
CA PRO A 66 -5.51 6.22 -20.14
C PRO A 66 -6.95 6.43 -19.66
N GLU A 67 -7.82 5.42 -19.75
CA GLU A 67 -9.20 5.49 -19.23
C GLU A 67 -9.23 5.62 -17.70
N TRP A 68 -8.15 5.18 -17.03
CA TRP A 68 -7.99 5.18 -15.58
C TRP A 68 -7.13 6.32 -15.04
N ASN A 69 -6.81 7.33 -15.84
CA ASN A 69 -6.09 8.52 -15.38
C ASN A 69 -6.74 9.22 -14.17
N HIS A 70 -8.07 9.11 -14.05
CA HIS A 70 -8.84 9.65 -12.94
C HIS A 70 -8.57 8.96 -11.59
N ALA A 71 -7.94 7.78 -11.60
CA ALA A 71 -7.57 7.02 -10.41
C ALA A 71 -6.13 7.26 -9.93
N TYR A 72 -5.39 8.14 -10.62
CA TYR A 72 -3.97 8.37 -10.34
C TYR A 72 -3.72 8.76 -8.88
N ASP A 73 -4.54 9.64 -8.32
CA ASP A 73 -4.40 10.16 -6.96
C ASP A 73 -5.07 9.31 -5.87
N TRP A 74 -5.53 8.11 -6.21
CA TRP A 74 -6.18 7.22 -5.24
C TRP A 74 -5.18 6.47 -4.35
N HIS A 75 -3.87 6.55 -4.62
CA HIS A 75 -2.85 5.68 -4.02
C HIS A 75 -2.17 6.26 -2.78
N TRP A 76 -2.52 7.48 -2.39
CA TRP A 76 -1.95 8.12 -1.22
C TRP A 76 -2.99 9.02 -0.56
N THR A 77 -2.65 9.49 0.62
CA THR A 77 -3.31 10.63 1.25
C THR A 77 -2.24 11.54 1.85
N THR A 78 -2.47 12.84 1.89
CA THR A 78 -1.52 13.80 2.46
C THR A 78 -2.05 14.32 3.79
N ILE A 79 -1.31 14.04 4.86
CA ILE A 79 -1.63 14.49 6.22
C ILE A 79 -0.33 15.03 6.83
N PRO A 80 -0.10 16.36 6.81
CA PRO A 80 1.07 16.98 7.45
C PRO A 80 1.14 16.64 8.94
N ASP A 81 2.34 16.64 9.52
CA ASP A 81 2.53 16.34 10.95
C ASP A 81 1.70 17.28 11.84
N GLY A 82 1.01 16.70 12.83
CA GLY A 82 0.14 17.45 13.75
C GLY A 82 -1.21 17.86 13.17
N GLU A 83 -1.49 17.58 11.90
CA GLU A 83 -2.83 17.73 11.33
C GLU A 83 -3.64 16.43 11.46
N GLN A 84 -4.97 16.57 11.55
CA GLN A 84 -5.92 15.46 11.45
C GLN A 84 -6.37 15.28 10.00
N PHE A 85 -6.79 14.07 9.65
CA PHE A 85 -7.38 13.80 8.35
C PHE A 85 -8.69 14.58 8.17
N GLU A 86 -8.85 15.20 6.99
CA GLU A 86 -10.08 15.85 6.57
C GLU A 86 -10.22 15.62 5.06
N ALA A 87 -11.33 15.00 4.64
CA ALA A 87 -11.55 14.62 3.26
C ALA A 87 -11.47 15.82 2.31
N GLY A 88 -10.72 15.69 1.23
CA GLY A 88 -10.52 16.74 0.23
C GLY A 88 -9.72 17.98 0.69
N LYS A 89 -9.26 18.05 1.96
CA LYS A 89 -8.44 19.19 2.44
C LYS A 89 -7.05 19.21 1.79
N ARG A 90 -6.47 18.04 1.54
CA ARG A 90 -5.13 17.85 0.98
C ARG A 90 -5.20 16.88 -0.22
N SER A 91 -4.09 16.73 -0.94
CA SER A 91 -4.04 15.85 -2.11
C SER A 91 -4.01 14.37 -1.74
N GLY A 92 -4.54 13.54 -2.65
CA GLY A 92 -4.65 12.09 -2.48
C GLY A 92 -6.02 11.69 -1.91
N GLN A 93 -6.65 10.70 -2.54
CA GLN A 93 -8.03 10.27 -2.28
C GLN A 93 -8.12 8.83 -1.74
N ALA A 94 -7.01 8.24 -1.28
CA ALA A 94 -6.97 6.84 -0.88
C ALA A 94 -7.99 6.50 0.21
N VAL A 95 -8.12 7.36 1.23
CA VAL A 95 -9.04 7.15 2.36
C VAL A 95 -10.49 7.20 1.88
N GLU A 96 -10.83 8.23 1.12
CA GLU A 96 -12.16 8.41 0.54
C GLU A 96 -12.55 7.23 -0.34
N LYS A 97 -11.64 6.75 -1.19
CA LYS A 97 -11.88 5.61 -2.09
C LYS A 97 -12.02 4.30 -1.35
N ILE A 98 -11.23 4.06 -0.29
CA ILE A 98 -11.42 2.89 0.56
C ILE A 98 -12.81 2.91 1.20
N VAL A 99 -13.23 4.05 1.77
CA VAL A 99 -14.57 4.19 2.37
C VAL A 99 -15.66 3.98 1.32
N GLU A 100 -15.52 4.54 0.12
CA GLU A 100 -16.45 4.35 -1.00
C GLU A 100 -16.57 2.87 -1.40
N PHE A 101 -15.46 2.17 -1.59
CA PHE A 101 -15.45 0.77 -2.02
C PHE A 101 -15.94 -0.19 -0.94
N LEU A 102 -15.63 0.07 0.35
CA LEU A 102 -16.20 -0.71 1.46
C LEU A 102 -17.72 -0.59 1.48
N ASN A 103 -18.24 0.64 1.37
CA ASN A 103 -19.68 0.89 1.33
C ASN A 103 -20.36 0.23 0.11
N LEU A 104 -19.71 0.24 -1.06
CA LEU A 104 -20.24 -0.38 -2.26
C LEU A 104 -20.46 -1.90 -2.08
N ILE A 105 -19.46 -2.57 -1.50
CA ILE A 105 -19.48 -4.03 -1.30
C ILE A 105 -20.45 -4.40 -0.17
N GLU A 106 -20.38 -3.71 0.97
CA GLU A 106 -21.22 -3.98 2.14
C GLU A 106 -22.71 -3.84 1.82
N ASN A 107 -23.09 -2.80 1.08
CA ASN A 107 -24.48 -2.54 0.73
C ASN A 107 -24.97 -3.34 -0.49
N LYS A 108 -24.09 -4.13 -1.15
CA LYS A 108 -24.42 -4.92 -2.35
C LYS A 108 -25.02 -4.07 -3.49
N HIS A 109 -24.59 -2.81 -3.61
CA HIS A 109 -25.14 -1.86 -4.57
C HIS A 109 -24.46 -1.93 -5.94
N GLY A 110 -23.25 -2.50 -6.03
CA GLY A 110 -22.50 -2.60 -7.27
C GLY A 110 -22.91 -3.78 -8.14
N THR A 111 -22.76 -3.60 -9.46
CA THR A 111 -22.69 -4.68 -10.43
C THR A 111 -21.52 -5.62 -10.14
N GLN A 112 -21.51 -6.81 -10.74
CA GLN A 112 -20.39 -7.75 -10.64
C GLN A 112 -19.05 -7.10 -11.01
N LEU A 113 -19.02 -6.26 -12.05
CA LEU A 113 -17.81 -5.59 -12.50
C LEU A 113 -17.36 -4.52 -11.51
N GLU A 114 -18.28 -3.69 -11.01
CA GLU A 114 -17.96 -2.65 -10.02
C GLU A 114 -17.45 -3.27 -8.72
N ASN A 115 -18.08 -4.33 -8.22
CA ASN A 115 -17.61 -5.05 -7.03
C ASN A 115 -16.21 -5.65 -7.26
N LYS A 116 -15.93 -6.17 -8.46
CA LYS A 116 -14.61 -6.71 -8.81
C LYS A 116 -13.55 -5.62 -8.80
N ILE A 117 -13.85 -4.45 -9.35
CA ILE A 117 -12.95 -3.28 -9.34
C ILE A 117 -12.74 -2.79 -7.90
N ALA A 118 -13.80 -2.69 -7.12
CA ALA A 118 -13.75 -2.25 -5.72
C ALA A 118 -12.87 -3.16 -4.86
N VAL A 119 -13.03 -4.49 -4.95
CA VAL A 119 -12.17 -5.43 -4.21
C VAL A 119 -10.71 -5.27 -4.63
N LYS A 120 -10.42 -5.11 -5.93
CA LYS A 120 -9.05 -4.93 -6.43
C LYS A 120 -8.41 -3.66 -5.87
N PHE A 121 -9.13 -2.54 -5.88
CA PHE A 121 -8.63 -1.30 -5.28
C PHE A 121 -8.48 -1.42 -3.77
N LEU A 122 -9.45 -1.99 -3.04
CA LEU A 122 -9.35 -2.14 -1.58
C LEU A 122 -8.10 -2.90 -1.16
N VAL A 123 -7.82 -4.04 -1.81
CA VAL A 123 -6.61 -4.84 -1.51
C VAL A 123 -5.34 -4.01 -1.70
N HIS A 124 -5.31 -3.18 -2.73
CA HIS A 124 -4.17 -2.35 -3.04
C HIS A 124 -4.04 -1.15 -2.08
N LEU A 125 -5.08 -0.31 -1.99
CA LEU A 125 -5.09 0.94 -1.25
C LEU A 125 -4.92 0.75 0.26
N VAL A 126 -5.48 -0.32 0.83
CA VAL A 126 -5.22 -0.65 2.24
C VAL A 126 -3.74 -1.01 2.42
N GLY A 127 -3.12 -1.70 1.45
CA GLY A 127 -1.68 -1.92 1.42
C GLY A 127 -0.90 -0.61 1.37
N ASP A 128 -1.23 0.28 0.43
CA ASP A 128 -0.60 1.60 0.27
C ASP A 128 -0.57 2.36 1.60
N LEU A 129 -1.73 2.52 2.24
CA LEU A 129 -1.83 3.33 3.44
C LEU A 129 -1.14 2.74 4.67
N HIS A 130 -0.69 1.48 4.63
CA HIS A 130 0.21 0.93 5.65
C HIS A 130 1.68 1.32 5.43
N GLN A 131 2.07 1.70 4.21
CA GLN A 131 3.39 2.24 3.90
C GLN A 131 3.44 3.70 4.41
N PRO A 132 4.27 4.04 5.43
CA PRO A 132 4.21 5.34 6.09
C PRO A 132 4.32 6.57 5.17
N LEU A 133 5.10 6.48 4.08
CA LEU A 133 5.29 7.55 3.11
C LEU A 133 4.10 7.74 2.13
N HIS A 134 3.16 6.80 2.05
CA HIS A 134 1.88 6.98 1.33
C HIS A 134 0.89 7.82 2.13
N VAL A 135 1.12 7.99 3.43
CA VAL A 135 0.55 9.08 4.19
C VAL A 135 1.57 10.21 4.13
N GLY A 136 1.47 11.08 3.13
CA GLY A 136 2.48 12.10 2.83
C GLY A 136 2.48 13.29 3.80
N ASN A 137 3.63 13.89 4.04
CA ASN A 137 3.77 15.11 4.89
C ASN A 137 3.38 16.41 4.16
N GLY A 138 3.18 16.35 2.84
CA GLY A 138 2.84 17.49 1.99
C GLY A 138 4.03 18.33 1.51
N THR A 139 5.27 17.93 1.80
CA THR A 139 6.47 18.72 1.47
C THR A 139 7.38 18.08 0.43
N ASP A 140 7.33 16.76 0.24
CA ASP A 140 8.30 16.03 -0.60
C ASP A 140 7.69 14.88 -1.41
N ARG A 141 6.36 14.93 -1.60
CA ARG A 141 5.56 13.90 -2.29
C ARG A 141 5.77 12.50 -1.69
N GLY A 142 5.83 12.42 -0.36
CA GLY A 142 6.02 11.15 0.36
C GLY A 142 7.45 10.61 0.18
N GLY A 143 8.46 11.47 0.24
CA GLY A 143 9.86 11.08 0.05
C GLY A 143 10.27 10.82 -1.42
N ASN A 144 9.40 11.08 -2.40
CA ASN A 144 9.75 10.99 -3.83
C ASN A 144 10.69 12.11 -4.29
N ASP A 145 10.68 13.26 -3.60
CA ASP A 145 11.62 14.35 -3.84
C ASP A 145 12.94 14.19 -3.08
N VAL A 146 13.04 13.17 -2.22
CA VAL A 146 14.23 12.89 -1.40
C VAL A 146 15.15 11.91 -2.14
N ASN A 147 16.25 12.43 -2.68
CA ASN A 147 17.25 11.64 -3.42
C ASN A 147 18.29 11.04 -2.47
N VAL A 148 18.35 9.72 -2.44
CA VAL A 148 19.26 8.92 -1.60
C VAL A 148 20.02 7.90 -2.45
N LYS A 149 20.93 7.15 -1.83
CA LYS A 149 21.53 5.94 -2.42
C LYS A 149 21.18 4.74 -1.56
N TRP A 150 20.88 3.61 -2.19
CA TRP A 150 20.74 2.31 -1.56
C TRP A 150 21.92 1.44 -1.98
N PHE A 151 22.78 1.06 -1.03
CA PHE A 151 24.03 0.33 -1.32
C PHE A 151 24.87 0.94 -2.46
N GLY A 152 24.92 2.28 -2.52
CA GLY A 152 25.67 3.04 -3.53
C GLY A 152 24.91 3.34 -4.82
N LYS A 153 23.75 2.74 -5.07
CA LYS A 153 22.90 3.01 -6.25
C LYS A 153 21.91 4.13 -5.96
N SER A 154 21.87 5.16 -6.81
CA SER A 154 20.92 6.28 -6.66
C SER A 154 19.46 5.80 -6.75
N THR A 155 18.62 6.28 -5.84
CA THR A 155 17.18 5.99 -5.77
C THR A 155 16.45 7.10 -4.99
N LYS A 156 15.15 6.91 -4.73
CA LYS A 156 14.32 7.79 -3.89
C LYS A 156 14.08 7.15 -2.54
N LEU A 157 13.87 7.96 -1.50
CA LEU A 157 13.51 7.44 -0.18
C LEU A 157 12.23 6.59 -0.25
N HIS A 158 11.23 7.06 -0.99
CA HIS A 158 9.98 6.33 -1.24
C HIS A 158 10.22 4.92 -1.80
N ALA A 159 11.00 4.82 -2.88
CA ALA A 159 11.31 3.55 -3.53
C ALA A 159 12.08 2.58 -2.62
N ILE A 160 12.82 3.08 -1.62
CA ILE A 160 13.47 2.21 -0.63
C ILE A 160 12.43 1.49 0.23
N TRP A 161 11.39 2.19 0.66
CA TRP A 161 10.31 1.61 1.45
C TRP A 161 9.42 0.70 0.63
N ASP A 162 9.01 1.14 -0.56
CA ASP A 162 8.14 0.34 -1.42
C ASP A 162 8.79 -1.00 -1.78
N THR A 163 10.06 -0.95 -2.21
CA THR A 163 10.66 -2.05 -2.94
C THR A 163 11.96 -2.51 -2.31
N GLU A 164 12.92 -1.63 -2.08
CA GLU A 164 14.29 -2.06 -1.79
C GLU A 164 14.42 -2.78 -0.45
N LEU A 165 13.76 -2.31 0.62
CA LEU A 165 13.79 -2.99 1.93
C LEU A 165 13.17 -4.39 1.89
N ILE A 166 12.13 -4.57 1.06
CA ILE A 166 11.42 -5.84 0.90
C ILE A 166 12.27 -6.80 0.05
N ASP A 167 12.64 -6.38 -1.16
CA ASP A 167 13.33 -7.23 -2.12
C ASP A 167 14.78 -7.53 -1.71
N HIS A 168 15.39 -6.72 -0.84
CA HIS A 168 16.71 -7.00 -0.26
C HIS A 168 16.73 -8.31 0.53
N GLN A 169 15.59 -8.75 1.07
CA GLN A 169 15.47 -10.00 1.82
C GLN A 169 15.44 -11.23 0.91
N LYS A 170 15.17 -11.04 -0.39
CA LYS A 170 15.14 -12.10 -1.41
C LYS A 170 14.19 -13.27 -1.08
N LEU A 171 13.10 -12.96 -0.39
CA LEU A 171 12.02 -13.91 -0.10
C LEU A 171 10.91 -13.72 -1.13
N SER A 172 10.29 -14.82 -1.57
CA SER A 172 9.01 -14.73 -2.26
C SER A 172 7.93 -14.19 -1.32
N TYR A 173 6.84 -13.66 -1.88
CA TYR A 173 5.75 -13.10 -1.07
C TYR A 173 5.13 -14.12 -0.12
N THR A 174 5.11 -15.42 -0.48
CA THR A 174 4.61 -16.49 0.39
C THR A 174 5.61 -16.86 1.47
N GLU A 175 6.90 -16.98 1.17
CA GLU A 175 7.94 -17.23 2.19
C GLU A 175 7.96 -16.10 3.23
N TYR A 176 7.89 -14.86 2.75
CA TYR A 176 7.91 -13.70 3.63
C TYR A 176 6.61 -13.59 4.43
N GLY A 177 5.45 -13.72 3.79
CA GLY A 177 4.17 -13.75 4.50
C GLY A 177 4.10 -14.85 5.57
N ASN A 178 4.56 -16.06 5.26
CA ASN A 178 4.64 -17.15 6.24
C ASN A 178 5.59 -16.83 7.40
N TYR A 179 6.75 -16.24 7.12
CA TYR A 179 7.68 -15.81 8.17
C TYR A 179 7.04 -14.80 9.13
N LEU A 180 6.35 -13.78 8.59
CA LEU A 180 5.67 -12.77 9.40
C LEU A 180 4.58 -13.37 10.30
N LEU A 181 3.85 -14.37 9.79
CA LEU A 181 2.80 -15.07 10.54
C LEU A 181 3.32 -15.91 11.71
N LEU A 182 4.62 -16.23 11.78
CA LEU A 182 5.18 -16.95 12.93
C LEU A 182 5.23 -16.10 14.20
N GLY A 183 5.32 -14.77 14.06
CA GLY A 183 5.52 -13.85 15.18
C GLY A 183 4.24 -13.29 15.80
N ILE A 184 3.08 -13.54 15.20
CA ILE A 184 1.82 -12.92 15.65
C ILE A 184 1.20 -13.65 16.85
N THR A 185 0.79 -12.87 17.86
CA THR A 185 -0.02 -13.37 18.98
C THR A 185 -1.51 -13.25 18.71
N ASP A 186 -2.33 -14.10 19.35
CA ASP A 186 -3.79 -13.99 19.29
C ASP A 186 -4.30 -12.61 19.73
N LYS A 187 -3.64 -12.00 20.73
CA LYS A 187 -3.98 -10.66 21.22
C LYS A 187 -3.78 -9.61 20.12
N GLN A 188 -2.60 -9.57 19.50
CA GLN A 188 -2.31 -8.65 18.40
C GLN A 188 -3.28 -8.85 17.23
N ARG A 189 -3.56 -10.12 16.86
CA ARG A 189 -4.52 -10.43 15.80
C ARG A 189 -5.91 -9.84 16.10
N LEU A 190 -6.44 -10.06 17.31
CA LEU A 190 -7.77 -9.58 17.70
C LEU A 190 -7.84 -8.06 17.77
N GLU A 191 -6.75 -7.41 18.19
CA GLU A 191 -6.65 -5.95 18.22
C GLU A 191 -6.63 -5.38 16.80
N TRP A 192 -5.73 -5.87 15.94
CA TRP A 192 -5.52 -5.31 14.62
C TRP A 192 -6.67 -5.60 13.65
N ILE A 193 -7.35 -6.74 13.76
CA ILE A 193 -8.42 -7.09 12.80
C ILE A 193 -9.65 -6.19 12.92
N ASN A 194 -9.78 -5.44 14.01
CA ASN A 194 -10.94 -4.56 14.23
C ASN A 194 -10.69 -3.10 13.82
N ALA A 195 -9.44 -2.72 13.56
CA ALA A 195 -9.06 -1.36 13.19
C ALA A 195 -9.76 -0.88 11.92
N ASP A 196 -10.03 0.42 11.84
CA ASP A 196 -10.55 1.07 10.65
C ASP A 196 -9.44 1.81 9.88
N ILE A 197 -9.81 2.47 8.79
CA ILE A 197 -8.81 3.15 7.95
C ILE A 197 -8.25 4.43 8.60
N PHE A 198 -8.96 5.03 9.55
CA PHE A 198 -8.52 6.21 10.27
C PHE A 198 -7.44 5.85 11.30
N ASP A 199 -7.55 4.69 11.95
CA ASP A 199 -6.47 4.13 12.76
C ASP A 199 -5.19 3.94 11.93
N VAL A 200 -5.33 3.39 10.72
CA VAL A 200 -4.20 3.10 9.82
C VAL A 200 -3.45 4.36 9.42
N ILE A 201 -4.15 5.41 9.00
CA ILE A 201 -3.51 6.65 8.54
C ILE A 201 -2.90 7.44 9.70
N SER A 202 -3.51 7.41 10.89
CA SER A 202 -2.94 8.03 12.09
C SER A 202 -1.62 7.36 12.44
N GLU A 203 -1.59 6.02 12.49
CA GLU A 203 -0.35 5.29 12.78
C GLU A 203 0.72 5.49 11.69
N SER A 204 0.35 5.49 10.42
CA SER A 204 1.30 5.74 9.34
C SER A 204 1.88 7.15 9.41
N GLN A 205 1.08 8.17 9.78
CA GLN A 205 1.56 9.53 10.03
C GLN A 205 2.57 9.55 11.20
N ASP A 206 2.25 8.90 12.32
CA ASP A 206 3.12 8.85 13.51
C ASP A 206 4.46 8.15 13.22
N LEU A 207 4.41 7.04 12.49
CA LEU A 207 5.56 6.20 12.16
C LEU A 207 6.40 6.77 11.00
N ARG A 208 5.86 7.71 10.22
CA ARG A 208 6.54 8.33 9.07
C ARG A 208 7.87 8.95 9.43
N SER A 209 7.99 9.57 10.61
CA SER A 209 9.22 10.22 11.05
C SER A 209 10.44 9.27 11.05
N GLN A 210 10.25 8.00 11.40
CA GLN A 210 11.29 6.98 11.40
C GLN A 210 11.87 6.73 10.00
N THR A 211 11.07 6.91 8.94
CA THR A 211 11.54 6.77 7.56
C THR A 211 12.61 7.79 7.19
N TYR A 212 12.60 8.96 7.83
CA TYR A 212 13.57 10.05 7.61
C TYR A 212 14.77 10.00 8.56
N ASP A 213 14.82 9.02 9.47
CA ASP A 213 15.81 8.97 10.53
C ASP A 213 17.11 8.26 10.07
N TYR A 214 17.94 9.01 9.34
CA TYR A 214 19.24 8.58 8.82
C TYR A 214 20.24 9.74 8.71
N ASP A 215 21.52 9.46 8.99
CA ASP A 215 22.58 10.49 8.99
C ASP A 215 23.32 10.62 7.64
N ASN A 216 23.38 9.54 6.86
CA ASN A 216 24.13 9.48 5.61
C ASN A 216 23.18 9.30 4.43
N ASN A 217 23.42 10.02 3.34
CA ASN A 217 22.61 9.91 2.13
C ASN A 217 22.80 8.57 1.36
N ASN A 218 23.69 7.68 1.82
CA ASN A 218 23.88 6.34 1.30
C ASN A 218 23.43 5.30 2.34
N LEU A 219 22.15 4.93 2.25
CA LEU A 219 21.48 3.98 3.12
C LEU A 219 21.92 2.55 2.80
N LYS A 220 22.26 1.80 3.86
CA LYS A 220 22.79 0.44 3.77
C LYS A 220 22.24 -0.41 4.92
N TRP A 221 23.11 -1.18 5.56
CA TRP A 221 22.79 -2.10 6.65
C TRP A 221 22.24 -1.42 7.90
N ASP A 222 22.81 -0.28 8.29
CA ASP A 222 22.34 0.51 9.42
C ASP A 222 20.87 0.92 9.24
N TYR A 223 20.54 1.47 8.08
CA TYR A 223 19.18 1.83 7.74
C TYR A 223 18.25 0.60 7.62
N PHE A 224 18.73 -0.48 6.99
CA PHE A 224 17.99 -1.73 6.86
C PHE A 224 17.57 -2.27 8.22
N TYR A 225 18.53 -2.51 9.13
CA TYR A 225 18.25 -3.11 10.43
C TYR A 225 17.42 -2.20 11.33
N LYS A 226 17.57 -0.87 11.22
CA LYS A 226 16.76 0.10 11.95
C LYS A 226 15.29 0.08 11.53
N ASN A 227 15.00 -0.18 10.26
CA ASN A 227 13.65 -0.05 9.71
C ASN A 227 12.95 -1.39 9.42
N LYS A 228 13.68 -2.50 9.43
CA LYS A 228 13.14 -3.84 9.12
C LYS A 228 11.95 -4.20 9.99
N GLU A 229 12.04 -3.98 11.30
CA GLU A 229 10.95 -4.33 12.23
C GLU A 229 9.67 -3.52 11.93
N LEU A 230 9.81 -2.21 11.69
CA LEU A 230 8.68 -1.35 11.30
C LEU A 230 8.08 -1.79 9.96
N LEU A 231 8.92 -2.04 8.94
CA LEU A 231 8.48 -2.54 7.64
C LEU A 231 7.63 -3.81 7.78
N GLU A 232 8.14 -4.80 8.52
CA GLU A 232 7.48 -6.08 8.76
C GLU A 232 6.18 -5.93 9.53
N LEU A 233 6.17 -5.07 10.55
CA LEU A 233 4.97 -4.72 11.30
C LEU A 233 3.88 -4.16 10.38
N ARG A 234 4.22 -3.20 9.51
CA ARG A 234 3.25 -2.57 8.60
C ARG A 234 2.72 -3.52 7.53
N LEU A 235 3.55 -4.40 6.98
CA LEU A 235 3.12 -5.45 6.05
C LEU A 235 2.14 -6.43 6.72
N LEU A 236 2.45 -6.86 7.95
CA LEU A 236 1.62 -7.78 8.72
C LEU A 236 0.27 -7.14 9.13
N GLN A 237 0.32 -5.93 9.66
CA GLN A 237 -0.88 -5.15 10.00
C GLN A 237 -1.76 -4.92 8.76
N GLY A 238 -1.15 -4.59 7.62
CA GLY A 238 -1.85 -4.37 6.36
C GLY A 238 -2.71 -5.56 5.95
N GLY A 239 -2.14 -6.77 5.98
CA GLY A 239 -2.90 -7.97 5.64
C GLY A 239 -4.04 -8.26 6.63
N ILE A 240 -3.78 -8.15 7.93
CA ILE A 240 -4.79 -8.46 8.97
C ILE A 240 -5.95 -7.46 8.95
N ARG A 241 -5.64 -6.18 8.78
CA ARG A 241 -6.65 -5.11 8.72
C ARG A 241 -7.45 -5.17 7.44
N LEU A 242 -6.82 -5.47 6.31
CA LEU A 242 -7.53 -5.75 5.06
C LEU A 242 -8.52 -6.90 5.25
N ALA A 243 -8.10 -8.01 5.89
CA ALA A 243 -9.01 -9.11 6.20
C ALA A 243 -10.17 -8.66 7.10
N GLY A 244 -9.89 -7.87 8.13
CA GLY A 244 -10.89 -7.31 9.03
C GLY A 244 -11.94 -6.46 8.32
N MET A 245 -11.49 -5.53 7.47
CA MET A 245 -12.36 -4.67 6.65
C MET A 245 -13.22 -5.49 5.69
N LEU A 246 -12.61 -6.45 4.97
CA LEU A 246 -13.35 -7.34 4.06
C LEU A 246 -14.35 -8.24 4.82
N ASN A 247 -13.98 -8.75 6.00
CA ASN A 247 -14.86 -9.55 6.84
C ASN A 247 -16.14 -8.79 7.22
N LYS A 248 -16.01 -7.49 7.55
CA LYS A 248 -17.16 -6.62 7.87
C LYS A 248 -18.14 -6.50 6.69
N CYS A 249 -17.65 -6.46 5.45
CA CYS A 249 -18.50 -6.38 4.26
C CYS A 249 -19.34 -7.64 3.98
N PHE A 250 -19.00 -8.79 4.56
CA PHE A 250 -19.66 -10.08 4.32
C PHE A 250 -20.26 -10.70 5.59
N VAL A 251 -20.67 -9.87 6.54
CA VAL A 251 -21.46 -10.30 7.71
C VAL A 251 -22.86 -10.75 7.24
N LYS A 252 -23.44 -11.75 7.93
CA LYS A 252 -24.80 -12.23 7.68
C LYS A 252 -25.83 -11.39 8.42
#